data_AF-A0A7X8DWS0-F1
#
_entry.id   AF-A0A7X8DWS0-F1
#
_cell.length_a   1.000
_cell.length_b   1.000
_cell.length_c   1.000
_cell.angle_alpha   90.00
_cell.angle_beta   90.00
_cell.angle_gamma   90.00
#
_symmetry.space_group_name_H-M   'P 1'
#
loop_
_entity.id
_entity.type
_entity.pdbx_description
1 polymer ?
#
loop_
_entity_poly.entity_id
_entity_poly.type
_entity_poly.pdbx_seq_one_letter_code
_entity_poly.pdbx_strand_id
1 'polypeptide(L)' 'MAWSPAWQQQLAQLWPSVKKGDALSVKVDSNGRSYFYLNEQPLGEIADAAFGPAFLAIWLSDNSQNPTLTRQLKGY' A
#
# COMPACT_ATOMS: atom_id res chain seq x y z
N MET A 1 -9.59 5.80 11.52
CA MET A 1 -9.71 5.13 10.21
C MET A 1 -9.96 3.66 10.46
N ALA A 2 -10.98 3.08 9.81
CA ALA A 2 -11.35 1.68 9.99
C ALA A 2 -10.71 0.81 8.91
N TRP A 3 -9.92 -0.18 9.33
CA TRP A 3 -9.42 -1.26 8.48
C TRP A 3 -10.57 -2.25 8.17
N SER A 4 -10.65 -2.75 6.94
CA SER A 4 -11.71 -3.67 6.49
C SER A 4 -11.17 -5.10 6.26
N PRO A 5 -11.85 -6.15 6.77
CA PRO A 5 -11.51 -7.54 6.44
C PRO A 5 -11.52 -7.86 4.94
N ALA A 6 -12.34 -7.15 4.15
CA ALA A 6 -12.41 -7.34 2.71
C ALA A 6 -11.10 -6.93 2.01
N TRP A 7 -10.46 -5.84 2.46
CA TRP A 7 -9.17 -5.39 1.92
C TRP A 7 -8.07 -6.39 2.23
N GLN A 8 -8.10 -7.02 3.41
CA GLN A 8 -7.14 -8.07 3.75
C GLN A 8 -7.26 -9.27 2.80
N GLN A 9 -8.48 -9.69 2.46
CA GLN A 9 -8.70 -10.77 1.49
C GLN A 9 -8.23 -10.39 0.09
N GLN A 10 -8.54 -9.18 -0.36
CA GLN A 10 -8.09 -8.68 -1.66
C GLN A 10 -6.56 -8.65 -1.76
N LEU A 11 -5.87 -8.15 -0.73
CA LEU A 11 -4.40 -8.13 -0.68
C LEU A 11 -3.81 -9.55 -0.70
N ALA A 12 -4.41 -10.49 0.05
CA ALA A 12 -3.96 -11.88 0.06
C ALA A 12 -4.13 -12.58 -1.29
N GLN A 13 -5.12 -12.20 -2.09
CA GLN A 13 -5.32 -12.70 -3.45
C GLN A 13 -4.40 -12.01 -4.47
N LEU A 14 -4.13 -10.72 -4.26
CA LEU A 14 -3.40 -9.88 -5.20
C LEU A 14 -1.87 -10.06 -5.10
N TRP A 15 -1.37 -10.22 -3.87
CA TRP A 15 0.07 -10.28 -3.63
C TRP A 15 0.59 -11.71 -3.71
N PRO A 16 1.49 -12.00 -4.66
CA PRO A 16 2.22 -13.27 -4.66
C PRO A 16 3.28 -13.27 -3.56
N SER A 17 4.00 -14.37 -3.41
CA SER A 17 5.15 -14.45 -2.50
C SER A 17 6.24 -13.45 -2.89
N VAL A 18 6.50 -12.46 -2.03
CA VAL A 18 7.57 -11.47 -2.19
C VAL A 18 8.86 -11.99 -1.57
N LYS A 19 9.97 -11.86 -2.29
CA LYS A 19 11.30 -12.30 -1.86
C LYS A 19 12.22 -11.11 -1.59
N LYS A 20 13.32 -11.36 -0.87
CA LYS A 20 14.35 -10.36 -0.67
C LYS A 20 14.91 -9.90 -2.02
N GLY A 21 14.88 -8.60 -2.27
CA GLY A 21 15.30 -8.00 -3.54
C GLY A 21 14.14 -7.60 -4.45
N ASP A 22 12.92 -8.09 -4.19
CA ASP A 22 11.74 -7.63 -4.90
C ASP A 22 11.29 -6.24 -4.44
N ALA A 23 10.76 -5.45 -5.37
CA ALA A 23 10.15 -4.16 -5.12
C ALA A 23 8.63 -4.24 -5.31
N LEU A 24 7.88 -4.15 -4.21
CA LEU A 24 6.43 -4.00 -4.24
C LEU A 24 6.08 -2.51 -4.14
N SER A 25 5.38 -1.98 -5.14
CA SER A 25 5.00 -0.58 -5.21
C SER A 25 3.49 -0.41 -5.28
N VAL A 26 2.97 0.68 -4.71
CA VAL A 26 1.57 1.09 -4.80
C VAL A 26 1.48 2.51 -5.38
N LYS A 27 0.52 2.73 -6.28
CA LYS A 27 0.17 4.04 -6.81
C LYS A 27 -1.30 4.31 -6.55
N VAL A 28 -1.62 5.43 -5.91
CA VAL A 28 -3.00 5.88 -5.72
C VAL A 28 -3.31 6.94 -6.78
N ASP A 29 -4.38 6.75 -7.56
CA ASP A 29 -4.80 7.72 -8.57
C ASP A 29 -5.63 8.87 -7.96
N SER A 30 -6.03 9.82 -8.80
CA SER A 30 -6.87 10.96 -8.37
C SER A 30 -8.27 10.55 -7.90
N ASN A 31 -8.72 9.35 -8.22
CA ASN A 31 -10.02 8.80 -7.81
C ASN A 31 -9.91 7.97 -6.51
N GLY A 32 -8.72 7.84 -5.94
CA GLY A 32 -8.46 7.05 -4.74
C GLY A 32 -8.26 5.55 -5.01
N ARG A 33 -8.20 5.11 -6.28
CA ARG A 33 -7.93 3.71 -6.62
C ARG A 33 -6.45 3.40 -6.44
N SER A 34 -6.16 2.26 -5.84
CA SER A 34 -4.80 1.79 -5.60
C SER A 34 -4.38 0.75 -6.61
N TYR A 35 -3.26 0.98 -7.31
CA TYR A 35 -2.64 0.08 -8.28
C TYR A 35 -1.36 -0.51 -7.70
N PHE A 36 -1.20 -1.82 -7.81
CA PHE A 36 -0.04 -2.55 -7.27
C PHE A 36 0.87 -3.08 -8.36
N TYR A 37 2.17 -3.05 -8.08
CA TYR A 37 3.22 -3.52 -8.98
C TYR A 37 4.26 -4.33 -8.20
N LEU A 38 4.74 -5.42 -8.78
CA LEU A 38 5.90 -6.19 -8.30
C LEU A 38 6.99 -6.13 -9.37
N ASN A 39 8.14 -5.56 -9.03
CA ASN A 39 9.25 -5.38 -9.99
C ASN A 39 8.76 -4.73 -11.30
N GLU A 40 7.98 -3.64 -11.15
CA GLU A 40 7.36 -2.87 -12.23
C GLU A 40 6.25 -3.61 -13.02
N GLN A 41 6.01 -4.89 -12.76
CA GLN A 41 4.92 -5.66 -13.36
C GLN A 41 3.61 -5.41 -12.61
N PRO A 42 2.50 -5.09 -13.30
CA PRO A 42 1.21 -4.85 -12.66
C PRO A 42 0.67 -6.14 -12.01
N LEU A 43 0.27 -6.05 -10.74
CA LEU A 43 -0.43 -7.14 -10.04
C LEU A 43 -1.95 -6.98 -10.14
N GLY A 44 -2.44 -5.74 -10.10
CA GLY A 44 -3.87 -5.41 -10.14
C GLY A 44 -4.21 -4.20 -9.28
N GLU A 45 -5.51 -4.02 -9.00
CA GLU A 45 -6.04 -2.81 -8.34
C GLU A 45 -7.00 -3.12 -7.20
N ILE A 46 -7.11 -2.17 -6.27
CA ILE A 46 -8.19 -2.08 -5.29
C ILE A 46 -8.88 -0.73 -5.52
N ALA A 47 -10.13 -0.80 -6.00
CA ALA A 47 -10.88 0.39 -6.46
C ALA A 47 -11.54 1.19 -5.33
N ASP A 48 -11.53 0.69 -4.09
CA ASP A 48 -12.12 1.38 -2.94
C ASP A 48 -11.30 2.63 -2.59
N ALA A 49 -11.90 3.81 -2.75
CA ALA A 49 -11.23 5.09 -2.50
C ALA A 49 -10.79 5.29 -1.04
N ALA A 50 -11.40 4.57 -0.08
CA ALA A 50 -10.99 4.61 1.32
C ALA A 50 -9.76 3.73 1.59
N PHE A 51 -9.46 2.76 0.73
CA PHE A 51 -8.36 1.81 0.92
C PHE A 51 -7.00 2.51 0.83
N GLY A 52 -6.73 3.27 -0.24
CA GLY A 52 -5.43 3.91 -0.47
C GLY A 52 -4.95 4.75 0.72
N PRO A 53 -5.76 5.70 1.24
CA PRO A 53 -5.44 6.48 2.43
C PRO A 53 -5.21 5.60 3.67
N ALA A 54 -6.06 4.59 3.92
CA ALA A 54 -5.93 3.71 5.07
C ALA A 54 -4.65 2.85 5.00
N PHE A 55 -4.31 2.34 3.82
CA PHE A 55 -3.12 1.53 3.58
C PHE A 55 -1.84 2.35 3.74
N LEU A 56 -1.77 3.54 3.13
CA LEU A 56 -0.62 4.42 3.24
C LEU A 56 -0.41 4.95 4.66
N ALA A 57 -1.48 5.12 5.44
CA ALA A 57 -1.39 5.53 6.84
C ALA A 57 -0.60 4.53 7.71
N ILE A 58 -0.51 3.25 7.35
CA ILE A 58 0.34 2.27 8.06
C ILE A 58 1.81 2.73 8.05
N TRP A 59 2.26 3.29 6.94
CA TRP A 59 3.65 3.72 6.73
C TRP A 59 3.85 5.21 7.00
N LEU A 60 2.85 6.03 6.72
CA LEU A 60 2.94 7.49 6.73
C LEU A 60 2.33 8.15 7.98
N SER A 61 1.60 7.43 8.82
CA SER A 61 1.06 8.04 10.04
C SER A 61 2.19 8.40 11.02
N ASP A 62 1.97 9.47 11.80
CA ASP A 62 2.92 9.92 12.82
C ASP A 62 3.11 8.90 13.96
N ASN A 63 2.25 7.89 14.03
CA ASN A 63 2.30 6.79 14.98
C ASN A 63 2.91 5.50 14.38
N SER A 64 3.64 5.63 13.26
CA SER A 64 4.38 4.52 12.64
C SER A 64 5.42 3.95 13.59
N GLN A 65 5.50 2.62 13.67
CA GLN A 65 6.54 1.92 14.44
C GLN A 65 7.95 2.12 13.88
N ASN A 66 8.09 2.74 12.70
CA ASN A 66 9.39 3.11 12.13
C ASN A 66 9.40 4.58 11.68
N PRO A 67 9.60 5.54 12.62
CA PRO A 67 9.58 6.98 12.35
C PRO A 67 10.63 7.44 11.33
N THR A 68 11.76 6.73 11.25
CA THR A 68 12.84 7.02 10.30
C THR A 68 12.40 6.72 8.87
N LEU A 69 11.79 5.54 8.65
CA LEU A 69 11.22 5.18 7.35
C LEU A 69 10.09 6.13 6.95
N THR A 70 9.22 6.49 7.90
CA THR A 70 8.13 7.44 7.67
C THR A 70 8.63 8.82 7.21
N ARG A 71 9.71 9.35 7.81
CA ARG A 71 10.31 10.62 7.38
C ARG A 71 10.86 10.56 5.96
N GLN A 72 11.58 9.50 5.62
CA GLN A 72 12.12 9.31 4.26
C GLN A 72 11.02 9.24 3.20
N LEU A 73 9.93 8.52 3.48
CA LEU A 73 8.79 8.41 2.56
C LEU A 73 7.98 9.70 2.42
N LYS A 74 7.95 10.54 3.46
CA LYS A 74 7.34 11.88 3.41
C LYS A 74 8.22 12.92 2.70
N GLY A 75 9.50 12.64 2.50
CA GLY A 75 10.45 13.56 1.87
C GLY A 75 10.97 14.67 2.81
N TYR A 76 11.04 14.41 4.11
CA TYR A 76 11.69 15.30 5.10
C TYR A 76 13.18 15.00 5.25
#